data_AF-A0A9W6SN81-F1
#
_entry.id   AF-A0A9W6SN81-F1
#
_cell.length_a   1.000
_cell.length_b   1.000
_cell.length_c   1.000
_cell.angle_alpha   90.00
_cell.angle_beta   90.00
_cell.angle_gamma   90.00
#
_symmetry.space_group_name_H-M   'P 1'
#
loop_
_entity.id
_entity.type
_entity.pdbx_description
1 polymer ?
#
loop_
_entity_poly.entity_id
_entity_poly.type
_entity_poly.pdbx_seq_one_letter_code
_entity_poly.pdbx_strand_id
1 'polypeptide(L)'
;MLAGGPRLPSWRRDVDPLGLLGAVFGGTGWGAAAPGTRRPMWTAIAGPAGVLIAGAAVVAGFGALFPASLTGEVYRPSDVLRGVPGPAAEQLVYTTGVGLMCFAVVALMPLPPCDGWTLLKRFLPGVVSAEPLLAGRRVGSVLLLVLMAVPIGGVPPLHRVLDVVVTPLARLLL
;
A
#
# COMPACT_ATOMS: atom_id res chain seq x y z
N MET A 1 32.15 -20.30 -3.66
CA MET A 1 32.70 -19.11 -4.34
C MET A 1 32.06 -17.87 -3.77
N LEU A 2 32.80 -17.13 -2.93
CA LEU A 2 32.38 -15.87 -2.32
C LEU A 2 32.79 -14.73 -3.26
N ALA A 3 31.82 -14.02 -3.84
CA ALA A 3 32.08 -12.78 -4.56
C ALA A 3 30.90 -11.82 -4.40
N GLY A 4 31.02 -10.88 -3.47
CA GLY A 4 30.01 -9.85 -3.27
C GLY A 4 30.28 -8.97 -2.06
N GLY A 5 31.36 -8.21 -2.08
CA GLY A 5 31.51 -7.08 -1.16
C GLY A 5 30.37 -6.06 -1.35
N PRO A 6 30.08 -5.21 -0.35
CA PRO A 6 29.03 -4.20 -0.45
C PRO A 6 29.26 -3.32 -1.69
N ARG A 7 28.29 -3.32 -2.61
CA ARG A 7 28.32 -2.50 -3.82
C ARG A 7 27.77 -1.12 -3.50
N LEU A 8 28.35 -0.09 -4.10
CA LEU A 8 27.85 1.27 -3.99
C LEU A 8 26.47 1.39 -4.68
N PRO A 9 25.50 2.10 -4.07
CA PRO A 9 24.20 2.37 -4.68
C PRO A 9 24.37 3.04 -6.05
N SER A 10 23.61 2.59 -7.05
CA SER A 10 23.60 3.16 -8.39
C SER A 10 22.20 3.62 -8.77
N TRP A 11 22.05 4.93 -9.00
CA TRP A 11 20.75 5.55 -9.31
C TRP A 11 19.99 4.85 -10.44
N ARG A 12 20.69 4.43 -11.50
CA ARG A 12 20.08 3.82 -12.69
C ARG A 12 19.53 2.40 -12.46
N ARG A 13 19.96 1.69 -11.42
CA ARG A 13 19.55 0.30 -11.17
C ARG A 13 18.68 0.14 -9.93
N ASP A 14 18.86 1.02 -8.95
CA ASP A 14 18.23 0.88 -7.64
C ASP A 14 17.00 1.79 -7.47
N VAL A 15 16.80 2.78 -8.36
CA VAL A 15 15.62 3.65 -8.39
C VAL A 15 14.69 3.20 -9.53
N ASP A 16 13.50 2.71 -9.19
CA ASP A 16 12.44 2.49 -10.16
C ASP A 16 11.80 3.84 -10.53
N PRO A 17 11.78 4.26 -11.81
CA PRO A 17 11.12 5.50 -12.23
C PRO A 17 9.64 5.57 -11.82
N LEU A 18 8.91 4.46 -11.85
CA LEU A 18 7.51 4.46 -11.39
C LEU A 18 7.43 4.60 -9.88
N GLY A 19 8.35 3.98 -9.14
CA GLY A 19 8.49 4.18 -7.69
C GLY A 19 8.86 5.61 -7.34
N LEU A 20 9.72 6.26 -8.12
CA LEU A 20 10.08 7.67 -7.95
C LEU A 20 8.90 8.60 -8.23
N LEU A 21 8.14 8.34 -9.30
CA LEU A 21 6.91 9.10 -9.59
C LEU A 21 5.88 8.90 -8.47
N GLY A 22 5.73 7.67 -7.95
CA GLY A 22 4.93 7.40 -6.77
C GLY A 22 5.40 8.23 -5.56
N ALA A 23 6.72 8.32 -5.34
CA ALA A 23 7.28 9.12 -4.25
C ALA A 23 6.98 10.61 -4.41
N VAL A 24 7.08 11.14 -5.63
CA VAL A 24 6.84 12.55 -5.92
C VAL A 24 5.37 12.94 -5.79
N PHE A 25 4.46 12.12 -6.32
CA PHE A 25 3.04 12.45 -6.36
C PHE A 25 2.25 11.97 -5.13
N GLY A 26 2.68 10.86 -4.52
CA GLY A 26 2.02 10.23 -3.38
C GLY A 26 2.82 10.28 -2.08
N GLY A 27 4.03 10.86 -2.07
CA GLY A 27 4.92 10.86 -0.91
C GLY A 27 5.58 9.50 -0.61
N THR A 28 5.27 8.47 -1.40
CA THR A 28 5.69 7.09 -1.15
C THR A 28 6.18 6.41 -2.41
N GLY A 29 7.40 5.86 -2.41
CA GLY A 29 7.99 5.17 -3.55
C GLY A 29 8.39 3.73 -3.24
N TRP A 30 8.57 2.93 -4.30
CA TRP A 30 8.91 1.52 -4.15
C TRP A 30 10.40 1.36 -4.44
N GLY A 31 11.12 0.81 -3.47
CA GLY A 31 12.56 0.56 -3.61
C GLY A 31 12.81 -0.75 -4.35
N ALA A 32 13.71 -0.75 -5.33
CA ALA A 32 14.19 -2.00 -5.91
C ALA A 32 15.08 -2.73 -4.88
N ALA A 33 14.91 -4.05 -4.74
CA ALA A 33 15.85 -4.83 -3.95
C ALA A 33 17.20 -4.87 -4.66
N ALA A 34 18.28 -4.56 -3.94
CA ALA A 34 19.63 -4.63 -4.48
C ALA A 34 19.91 -6.04 -5.03
N PRO A 35 20.39 -6.18 -6.28
CA PRO A 35 20.65 -7.48 -6.90
C PRO A 35 21.56 -8.36 -6.02
N GLY A 36 21.13 -9.58 -5.74
CA GLY A 36 21.91 -10.57 -4.98
C GLY A 36 21.69 -10.56 -3.46
N THR A 37 20.83 -9.69 -2.92
CA THR A 37 20.49 -9.72 -1.48
C THR A 37 19.27 -10.59 -1.21
N ARG A 38 19.43 -11.68 -0.45
CA ARG A 38 18.29 -12.43 0.12
C ARG A 38 17.75 -11.62 1.30
N ARG A 39 16.82 -10.71 1.04
CA ARG A 39 16.15 -9.96 2.11
C ARG A 39 15.38 -10.92 3.02
N PRO A 40 15.45 -10.80 4.36
CA PRO A 40 14.60 -11.58 5.26
C PRO A 40 13.12 -11.28 5.00
N MET A 41 12.24 -12.26 5.19
CA MET A 41 10.80 -12.10 4.89
C MET A 41 10.16 -10.96 5.68
N TRP A 42 10.61 -10.78 6.92
CA TRP A 42 10.19 -9.74 7.85
C TRP A 42 10.42 -8.34 7.29
N THR A 43 11.43 -8.15 6.43
CA THR A 43 11.69 -6.83 5.82
C THR A 43 10.63 -6.41 4.81
N ALA A 44 9.95 -7.36 4.16
CA ALA A 44 8.82 -7.07 3.27
C ALA A 44 7.53 -6.77 4.06
N ILE A 45 7.44 -7.20 5.32
CA ILE A 45 6.27 -6.95 6.18
C ILE A 45 6.48 -5.67 7.00
N ALA A 46 7.71 -5.37 7.41
CA ALA A 46 8.01 -4.28 8.34
C ALA A 46 7.50 -2.91 7.86
N GLY A 47 7.66 -2.60 6.57
CA GLY A 47 7.16 -1.36 5.97
C GLY A 47 5.64 -1.27 6.05
N PRO A 48 4.89 -2.17 5.39
CA PRO A 48 3.43 -2.17 5.43
C PRO A 48 2.87 -2.26 6.86
N ALA A 49 3.45 -3.08 7.73
CA ALA A 49 3.02 -3.22 9.12
C ALA A 49 3.21 -1.92 9.91
N GLY A 50 4.37 -1.26 9.77
CA GLY A 50 4.63 0.02 10.42
C GLY A 50 3.65 1.11 9.98
N VAL A 51 3.38 1.20 8.67
CA VAL A 51 2.41 2.16 8.13
C VAL A 51 0.98 1.84 8.56
N LEU A 52 0.60 0.56 8.63
CA LEU A 52 -0.71 0.15 9.13
C LEU A 52 -0.91 0.55 10.59
N ILE A 53 0.09 0.31 11.45
CA ILE A 53 0.05 0.69 12.87
C ILE A 53 -0.03 2.22 13.02
N ALA A 54 0.76 2.97 12.24
CA ALA A 54 0.71 4.42 12.25
C ALA A 54 -0.67 4.95 11.83
N GLY A 55 -1.25 4.41 10.75
CA GLY A 55 -2.60 4.76 10.30
C GLY A 55 -3.66 4.43 11.36
N ALA A 56 -3.58 3.24 11.97
CA ALA A 56 -4.48 2.83 13.05
C ALA A 56 -4.39 3.77 14.27
N ALA A 57 -3.18 4.17 14.67
CA ALA A 57 -2.98 5.12 15.76
C ALA A 57 -3.59 6.50 15.46
N VAL A 58 -3.48 6.98 14.21
CA VAL A 58 -4.11 8.24 13.79
C VAL A 58 -5.64 8.13 13.82
N VAL A 59 -6.22 7.02 13.37
CA VAL A 59 -7.68 6.80 13.43
C VAL A 59 -8.17 6.72 14.88
N ALA A 60 -7.47 6.00 15.76
CA ALA A 60 -7.80 5.97 17.18
C ALA A 60 -7.71 7.36 17.83
N GLY A 61 -6.67 8.13 17.47
CA GLY A 61 -6.52 9.52 17.89
C GLY A 61 -7.66 10.42 17.39
N PHE A 62 -8.16 10.20 16.17
CA PHE A 62 -9.33 10.90 15.65
C PHE A 62 -10.56 10.66 16.52
N GLY A 63 -10.86 9.40 16.87
CA GLY A 63 -12.00 9.06 17.73
C GLY A 63 -11.91 9.69 19.11
N ALA A 64 -10.70 9.80 19.67
CA ALA A 64 -10.47 10.44 20.96
C ALA A 64 -10.56 11.98 20.91
N LEU A 65 -10.09 12.62 19.84
CA LEU A 65 -10.05 14.07 19.70
C LEU A 65 -11.37 14.68 19.19
N PHE A 66 -12.13 13.92 18.39
CA PHE A 66 -13.34 14.39 17.71
C PHE A 66 -14.55 13.47 17.93
N PRO A 67 -14.92 13.15 19.19
CA PRO A 67 -16.00 12.18 19.47
C PRO A 67 -17.36 12.65 18.96
N ALA A 68 -17.61 13.96 18.91
CA ALA A 68 -18.86 14.54 18.39
C ALA A 68 -19.00 14.38 16.87
N SER A 69 -17.91 14.12 16.16
CA SER A 69 -17.89 13.91 14.70
C SER A 69 -18.21 12.47 14.31
N LEU A 70 -18.29 11.56 15.29
CA LEU A 70 -18.65 10.15 15.11
C LEU A 70 -20.17 9.91 15.04
N THR A 71 -20.99 10.95 14.92
CA THR A 71 -22.46 10.85 14.93
C THR A 71 -23.07 10.20 13.68
N GLY A 72 -22.27 9.55 12.83
CA GLY A 72 -22.69 8.88 11.59
C GLY A 72 -21.96 7.55 11.34
N GLU A 73 -22.34 6.83 10.27
CA GLU A 73 -21.61 5.63 9.85
C GLU A 73 -20.14 5.96 9.53
N VAL A 74 -19.22 5.10 9.99
CA VAL A 74 -17.80 5.17 9.60
C VAL A 74 -17.71 5.12 8.07
N TYR A 75 -17.16 6.19 7.48
CA TYR A 75 -16.98 6.29 6.04
C TYR A 75 -16.16 5.11 5.52
N ARG A 76 -16.59 4.57 4.39
CA ARG A 76 -15.79 3.53 3.75
C ARG A 76 -14.50 4.17 3.22
N PRO A 77 -13.38 3.43 3.21
CA PRO A 77 -12.16 3.86 2.55
C PRO A 77 -12.38 4.42 1.14
N SER A 78 -13.28 3.82 0.37
CA SER A 78 -13.64 4.30 -0.96
C SER A 78 -14.39 5.64 -0.97
N ASP A 79 -15.10 5.99 0.10
CA ASP A 79 -15.73 7.30 0.29
C ASP A 79 -14.66 8.33 0.68
N VAL A 80 -13.70 7.95 1.53
CA VAL A 80 -12.54 8.79 1.88
C VAL A 80 -11.75 9.21 0.65
N LEU A 81 -11.51 8.28 -0.27
CA LEU A 81 -10.82 8.55 -1.53
C LEU A 81 -11.62 9.46 -2.48
N ARG A 82 -12.94 9.56 -2.32
CA ARG A 82 -13.82 10.44 -3.10
C ARG A 82 -14.08 11.79 -2.45
N GLY A 83 -13.65 11.95 -1.19
CA GLY A 83 -13.87 13.13 -0.37
C GLY A 83 -15.01 12.95 0.61
N VAL A 84 -14.76 13.35 1.86
CA VAL A 84 -15.71 13.28 2.97
C VAL A 84 -16.05 14.70 3.41
N PRO A 85 -17.33 15.07 3.59
CA PRO A 85 -17.70 16.39 4.12
C PRO A 85 -17.34 16.53 5.61
N GLY A 86 -16.86 17.70 6.02
CA GLY A 86 -16.53 17.99 7.42
C GLY A 86 -15.58 19.17 7.62
N PRO A 87 -15.27 19.55 8.86
CA PRO A 87 -14.24 20.53 9.16
C PRO A 87 -12.86 20.08 8.65
N ALA A 88 -12.06 21.02 8.15
CA ALA A 88 -10.79 20.71 7.48
C ALA A 88 -9.81 19.92 8.36
N ALA A 89 -9.74 20.24 9.66
CA ALA A 89 -8.87 19.54 10.60
C ALA A 89 -9.29 18.06 10.78
N GLU A 90 -10.58 17.82 10.95
CA GLU A 90 -11.16 16.47 11.09
C GLU A 90 -10.95 15.65 9.83
N GLN A 91 -11.24 16.23 8.67
CA GLN A 91 -10.98 15.62 7.37
C GLN A 91 -9.51 15.25 7.23
N LEU A 92 -8.59 16.16 7.54
CA LEU A 92 -7.16 15.93 7.39
C LEU A 92 -6.68 14.78 8.26
N VAL A 93 -7.07 14.74 9.54
CA VAL A 93 -6.66 13.68 10.47
C VAL A 93 -7.26 12.34 10.03
N TYR A 94 -8.56 12.30 9.76
CA TYR A 94 -9.25 11.06 9.40
C TYR A 94 -8.79 10.49 8.05
N THR A 95 -8.68 11.33 7.02
CA THR A 95 -8.21 10.92 5.69
C THR A 95 -6.74 10.49 5.71
N THR A 96 -5.91 11.11 6.55
CA THR A 96 -4.51 10.67 6.74
C THR A 96 -4.46 9.28 7.36
N GLY A 97 -5.22 9.04 8.43
CA GLY A 97 -5.26 7.74 9.09
C GLY A 97 -5.76 6.62 8.18
N VAL A 98 -6.92 6.82 7.55
CA VAL A 98 -7.49 5.85 6.60
C VAL A 98 -6.60 5.68 5.36
N GLY A 99 -6.01 6.76 4.85
CA GLY A 99 -5.07 6.75 3.73
C GLY A 99 -3.82 5.91 4.00
N LEU A 100 -3.21 6.04 5.18
CA LEU A 100 -2.08 5.22 5.61
C LEU A 100 -2.47 3.74 5.71
N MET A 101 -3.63 3.42 6.29
CA MET A 101 -4.12 2.04 6.36
C MET A 101 -4.36 1.46 4.95
N CYS A 102 -4.96 2.23 4.04
CA CYS A 102 -5.14 1.81 2.65
C CYS A 102 -3.81 1.58 1.94
N PHE A 103 -2.85 2.48 2.13
CA PHE A 103 -1.51 2.35 1.56
C PHE A 103 -0.83 1.05 2.01
N ALA A 104 -0.91 0.73 3.30
CA ALA A 104 -0.36 -0.52 3.85
C ALA A 104 -1.03 -1.76 3.23
N VAL A 105 -2.35 -1.76 3.06
CA VAL A 105 -3.09 -2.87 2.43
C VAL A 105 -2.69 -3.02 0.95
N VAL A 106 -2.57 -1.92 0.20
CA VAL A 106 -2.10 -1.94 -1.19
C VAL A 106 -0.67 -2.50 -1.27
N ALA A 107 0.22 -2.13 -0.35
CA ALA A 107 1.58 -2.64 -0.31
C ALA A 107 1.64 -4.16 -0.03
N LEU A 108 0.65 -4.73 0.64
CA LEU A 108 0.53 -6.17 0.87
C LEU A 108 -0.22 -6.92 -0.25
N MET A 109 -0.66 -6.23 -1.31
CA MET A 109 -1.32 -6.90 -2.42
C MET A 109 -0.40 -7.93 -3.08
N PRO A 110 -0.91 -9.11 -3.46
CA PRO A 110 -0.14 -10.16 -4.10
C PRO A 110 0.09 -9.87 -5.59
N LEU A 111 0.56 -8.67 -5.93
CA LEU A 111 0.78 -8.18 -7.28
C LEU A 111 2.11 -7.44 -7.35
N PRO A 112 2.95 -7.65 -8.37
CA PRO A 112 4.15 -6.86 -8.51
C PRO A 112 3.79 -5.40 -8.82
N PRO A 113 4.64 -4.43 -8.47
CA PRO A 113 5.84 -4.56 -7.63
C PRO A 113 5.64 -4.60 -6.08
N CYS A 114 4.43 -4.88 -5.56
CA CYS A 114 4.10 -4.71 -4.13
C CYS A 114 4.92 -5.64 -3.23
N ASP A 115 5.10 -5.28 -1.96
CA ASP A 115 5.77 -6.15 -0.97
C ASP A 115 5.05 -7.50 -0.82
N GLY A 116 3.72 -7.51 -0.93
CA GLY A 116 2.90 -8.72 -0.93
C GLY A 116 3.27 -9.73 -2.02
N TRP A 117 3.74 -9.28 -3.19
CA TRP A 117 4.26 -10.16 -4.24
C TRP A 117 5.53 -10.90 -3.80
N THR A 118 6.42 -10.20 -3.08
CA THR A 118 7.63 -10.81 -2.54
C THR A 118 7.31 -11.87 -1.49
N LEU A 119 6.24 -11.67 -0.71
CA LEU A 119 5.73 -12.66 0.24
C LEU A 119 5.13 -13.85 -0.50
N LEU A 120 4.26 -13.61 -1.49
CA LEU A 120 3.62 -14.65 -2.28
C LEU A 120 4.64 -15.59 -2.92
N LYS A 121 5.70 -15.06 -3.55
CA LYS A 121 6.76 -15.87 -4.19
C LYS A 121 7.47 -16.82 -3.23
N ARG A 122 7.52 -16.50 -1.93
CA ARG A 122 8.14 -17.37 -0.93
C ARG A 122 7.23 -18.50 -0.50
N PHE A 123 5.93 -18.23 -0.40
CA PHE A 123 4.93 -19.22 0.01
C PHE A 123 4.49 -20.14 -1.13
N LEU A 124 4.45 -19.62 -2.35
CA LEU A 124 4.03 -20.33 -3.55
C LEU A 124 5.12 -20.25 -4.62
N PRO A 125 6.14 -21.12 -4.57
CA PRO A 125 7.24 -21.12 -5.54
C PRO A 125 6.77 -21.41 -6.98
N GLY A 126 5.59 -22.00 -7.19
CA GLY A 126 5.00 -22.21 -8.53
C GLY A 126 4.55 -20.92 -9.24
N VAL A 127 4.42 -19.81 -8.51
CA VAL A 127 4.07 -18.49 -9.08
C VAL A 127 5.26 -17.88 -9.85
N VAL A 128 6.48 -18.39 -9.63
CA VAL A 128 7.70 -17.99 -10.35
C VAL A 128 7.58 -18.23 -11.86
N SER A 129 6.76 -19.19 -12.29
CA SER A 129 6.49 -19.44 -13.72
C SER A 129 5.75 -18.29 -14.42
N ALA A 130 5.01 -17.45 -13.67
CA ALA A 130 4.33 -16.25 -14.18
C ALA A 130 5.19 -14.97 -14.07
N GLU A 131 6.35 -15.05 -13.44
CA GLU A 131 7.27 -13.93 -13.23
C GLU A 131 7.74 -13.28 -14.55
N PRO A 132 8.05 -14.01 -15.63
CA PRO A 132 8.50 -13.38 -16.88
C PRO A 132 7.43 -12.46 -17.50
N LEU A 133 6.14 -12.85 -17.37
CA LEU A 133 5.00 -12.10 -17.88
C LEU A 133 4.70 -10.84 -17.04
N LEU A 134 4.79 -10.95 -15.71
CA LEU A 134 4.42 -9.88 -14.79
C LEU A 134 5.58 -8.94 -14.44
N ALA A 135 6.81 -9.47 -14.31
CA ALA A 135 8.01 -8.72 -13.93
C ALA A 135 8.75 -8.13 -15.13
N GLY A 136 8.64 -8.73 -16.33
CA GLY A 136 9.45 -8.34 -17.49
C GLY A 136 9.12 -6.97 -18.10
N ARG A 137 7.98 -6.35 -17.76
CA ARG A 137 7.49 -5.16 -18.49
C ARG A 137 6.73 -4.09 -17.67
N ARG A 138 6.90 -4.02 -16.35
CA ARG A 138 6.09 -3.12 -15.46
C ARG A 138 4.58 -3.40 -15.52
N VAL A 139 4.19 -4.59 -16.01
CA VAL A 139 2.79 -5.01 -16.17
C VAL A 139 2.07 -5.00 -14.83
N GLY A 140 2.75 -5.39 -13.75
CA GLY A 140 2.19 -5.33 -12.40
C GLY A 140 1.74 -3.93 -11.97
N SER A 141 2.58 -2.91 -12.19
CA SER A 141 2.23 -1.51 -11.86
C SER A 141 1.06 -1.01 -12.69
N VAL A 142 1.03 -1.35 -13.99
CA VAL A 142 -0.09 -0.99 -14.89
C VAL A 142 -1.37 -1.70 -14.45
N LEU A 143 -1.28 -2.99 -14.09
CA LEU A 143 -2.41 -3.75 -13.58
C LEU A 143 -2.94 -3.15 -12.27
N LEU A 144 -2.07 -2.77 -11.34
CA LEU A 144 -2.48 -2.11 -10.11
C LEU A 144 -3.19 -0.79 -10.40
N LEU A 145 -2.65 0.02 -11.33
CA LEU A 145 -3.28 1.26 -11.75
C LEU A 145 -4.66 1.00 -12.36
N VAL A 146 -4.80 -0.01 -13.21
CA VAL A 146 -6.09 -0.41 -13.80
C VAL A 146 -7.07 -0.86 -12.71
N LEU A 147 -6.63 -1.64 -11.72
CA LEU A 147 -7.47 -2.08 -10.60
C LEU A 147 -7.89 -0.93 -9.68
N MET A 148 -7.11 0.15 -9.63
CA MET A 148 -7.40 1.37 -8.87
C MET A 148 -8.31 2.33 -9.65
N ALA A 149 -8.13 2.45 -10.97
CA ALA A 149 -8.75 3.50 -11.77
C ALA A 149 -9.98 3.02 -12.57
N VAL A 150 -10.00 1.78 -13.05
CA VAL A 150 -11.05 1.29 -13.96
C VAL A 150 -12.20 0.70 -13.14
N PRO A 151 -13.41 1.29 -13.19
CA PRO A 151 -14.56 0.77 -12.47
C PRO A 151 -15.08 -0.50 -13.18
N ILE A 152 -15.10 -1.62 -12.45
CA ILE A 152 -15.67 -2.89 -12.94
C ILE A 152 -16.94 -3.15 -12.11
N GLY A 153 -18.11 -2.89 -12.71
CA GLY A 153 -19.38 -2.87 -11.97
C GLY A 153 -19.52 -1.65 -11.06
N GLY A 154 -19.18 -0.47 -11.59
CA GLY A 154 -19.43 0.84 -10.94
C GLY A 154 -18.41 1.29 -9.89
N VAL A 155 -17.54 0.39 -9.40
CA VAL A 155 -16.50 0.71 -8.41
C VAL A 155 -15.18 0.04 -8.81
N PRO A 156 -14.03 0.70 -8.68
CA PRO A 156 -12.74 0.07 -8.92
C PRO A 156 -12.55 -1.17 -8.02
N PRO A 157 -12.06 -2.30 -8.56
CA PRO A 157 -11.88 -3.52 -7.78
C PRO A 157 -11.04 -3.32 -6.52
N LEU A 158 -9.99 -2.50 -6.59
CA LEU A 158 -9.11 -2.27 -5.45
C LEU A 158 -9.83 -1.53 -4.32
N HIS A 159 -10.76 -0.62 -4.64
CA HIS A 159 -11.56 0.08 -3.63
C HIS A 159 -12.44 -0.90 -2.84
N ARG A 160 -12.98 -1.94 -3.49
CA ARG A 160 -13.75 -2.98 -2.78
C ARG A 160 -12.89 -3.77 -1.81
N VAL A 161 -11.66 -4.10 -2.21
CA VAL A 161 -10.70 -4.78 -1.32
C VAL A 161 -10.38 -3.91 -0.11
N LEU A 162 -10.12 -2.61 -0.35
CA LEU A 162 -9.89 -1.64 0.72
C LEU A 162 -11.08 -1.55 1.67
N ASP A 163 -12.31 -1.46 1.14
CA ASP A 163 -13.52 -1.39 1.95
C ASP A 163 -13.72 -2.65 2.80
N VAL A 164 -13.42 -3.84 2.28
CA VAL A 164 -13.55 -5.09 3.04
C VAL A 164 -12.51 -5.19 4.16
N VAL A 165 -11.29 -4.70 3.94
CA VAL A 165 -10.17 -4.89 4.89
C VAL A 165 -10.07 -3.73 5.88
N VAL A 166 -10.13 -2.49 5.41
CA VAL A 166 -9.85 -1.30 6.23
C VAL A 166 -11.08 -0.83 7.01
N THR A 167 -12.29 -0.96 6.47
CA THR A 167 -13.52 -0.58 7.20
C THR A 167 -13.68 -1.27 8.57
N PRO A 168 -13.54 -2.61 8.70
CA PRO A 168 -13.68 -3.25 10.01
C PRO A 168 -12.60 -2.81 10.99
N LEU A 169 -11.38 -2.55 10.51
CA LEU A 169 -10.30 -2.03 11.34
C LEU A 169 -10.60 -0.61 11.82
N ALA A 170 -11.05 0.28 10.93
CA ALA A 170 -11.42 1.64 11.29
C ALA A 170 -12.58 1.65 12.30
N ARG A 171 -13.59 0.78 12.13
CA ARG A 171 -14.71 0.62 13.07
C ARG A 171 -14.30 0.09 14.44
N LEU A 172 -13.20 -0.65 14.54
CA LEU A 172 -12.69 -1.13 15.83
C LEU A 172 -11.99 -0.02 16.61
N LEU A 173 -11.48 0.99 15.91
CA LEU A 173 -10.63 2.05 16.47
C LEU A 173 -11.38 3.33 16.84
N LEU A 174 -12.63 3.46 16.38
CA LEU A 174 -13.54 4.58 16.63
C LEU A 174 -14.66 4.16 17.56
#